data_AF-A0A7Y5H067-F1
#
_entry.id   AF-A0A7Y5H067-F1
#
_cell.length_a   1.000
_cell.length_b   1.000
_cell.length_c   1.000
_cell.angle_alpha   90.00
_cell.angle_beta   90.00
_cell.angle_gamma   90.00
#
_symmetry.space_group_name_H-M   'P 1'
#
loop_
_entity.id
_entity.type
_entity.pdbx_description
1 polymer ?
#
loop_
_entity_poly.entity_id
_entity_poly.type
_entity_poly.pdbx_seq_one_letter_code
_entity_poly.pdbx_strand_id
1 'polypeptide(L)'
;MPSHQPPRSVVVLSLPLMGALFVWGSVVAKAGGTPLCPAPSLDVTASGDLTVADVQCVILTVLAVSTKKLPVSCLKTTADLDCSGETTVSDVVLAIGATLGAPWNADLDEDGDGCLDSCQWGCCTPQGTMGCADADCQDCVCTKDPYCCLIGWDDVCAFERARVCMPQCGCLPIDITDCCAAHGTLGCSNVDCRKCVATVKAPFCVEYYWDEICVLYAATCPVCGCTPPKGDCCEPHFGLGCNNTACESCICGLDNFCCTVIWDEHCAVLTRTKCPDSCNCPPLPPKGDCCSLSGVPGCDEPNCEACVCQKDPLCCESRWDGPCLHHLYTACDEACSCYSAEGTGDCCTPHDDSGGCGAKECSQCVCQQDPFCCTIGWFESCAIRAKLTCAAECPCQGAP
;
A
#
# COMPACT_ATOMS: atom_id res chain seq x y z
N MET A 1 64.67 -62.29 47.15
CA MET A 1 65.68 -61.35 47.70
C MET A 1 65.68 -60.10 46.82
N PRO A 2 65.71 -58.92 47.43
CA PRO A 2 64.51 -58.11 47.64
C PRO A 2 64.53 -56.83 46.77
N SER A 3 63.42 -56.12 46.59
CA SER A 3 63.08 -54.97 47.44
C SER A 3 61.67 -54.50 47.08
N HIS A 4 60.71 -54.75 47.96
CA HIS A 4 60.02 -53.78 48.83
C HIS A 4 58.86 -53.00 48.18
N GLN A 5 57.67 -53.26 48.73
CA GLN A 5 56.44 -52.46 48.64
C GLN A 5 56.52 -51.16 49.52
N PRO A 6 55.38 -50.48 49.84
CA PRO A 6 54.74 -49.29 49.22
C PRO A 6 54.70 -48.10 50.24
N PRO A 7 53.91 -47.00 50.09
CA PRO A 7 52.48 -46.98 50.52
C PRO A 7 51.54 -46.17 49.58
N ARG A 8 50.26 -46.56 49.39
CA ARG A 8 49.02 -46.03 50.05
C ARG A 8 48.93 -44.50 50.06
N SER A 9 47.88 -43.79 49.64
CA SER A 9 46.53 -44.01 49.09
C SER A 9 46.15 -42.66 48.43
N VAL A 10 45.14 -42.53 47.56
CA VAL A 10 43.86 -41.88 47.91
C VAL A 10 43.01 -41.73 46.63
N VAL A 11 41.80 -42.29 46.68
CA VAL A 11 40.52 -41.88 46.05
C VAL A 11 40.52 -41.54 44.56
N VAL A 12 40.07 -42.50 43.73
CA VAL A 12 39.48 -42.22 42.42
C VAL A 12 37.96 -42.15 42.61
N LEU A 13 37.44 -40.92 42.66
CA LEU A 13 36.03 -40.63 42.46
C LEU A 13 35.77 -40.66 40.94
N SER A 14 34.77 -41.44 40.59
CA SER A 14 34.29 -41.74 39.25
C SER A 14 33.57 -40.52 38.66
N LEU A 15 33.93 -40.11 37.43
CA LEU A 15 33.04 -39.57 36.39
C LEU A 15 33.88 -39.33 35.11
N PRO A 16 33.44 -39.77 33.92
CA PRO A 16 34.27 -39.75 32.72
C PRO A 16 34.14 -38.40 32.00
N LEU A 17 35.26 -37.72 31.80
CA LEU A 17 35.39 -36.59 30.89
C LEU A 17 36.67 -36.77 30.08
N MET A 18 36.52 -36.57 28.77
CA MET A 18 37.55 -36.23 27.78
C MET A 18 38.59 -37.30 27.43
N GLY A 19 38.52 -37.74 26.17
CA GLY A 19 39.55 -38.57 25.56
C GLY A 19 39.13 -39.16 24.23
N ALA A 20 38.75 -38.33 23.25
CA ALA A 20 38.71 -38.79 21.86
C ALA A 20 40.16 -38.91 21.38
N LEU A 21 40.74 -40.10 21.58
CA LEU A 21 41.91 -40.58 20.86
C LEU A 21 41.56 -40.58 19.37
N PHE A 22 42.18 -39.68 18.61
CA PHE A 22 42.19 -39.76 17.15
C PHE A 22 42.98 -41.02 16.74
N VAL A 23 42.25 -42.11 16.49
CA VAL A 23 42.75 -43.24 15.72
C VAL A 23 42.26 -43.05 14.29
N TRP A 24 43.13 -42.59 13.41
CA TRP A 24 42.91 -42.68 11.96
C TRP A 24 42.96 -44.16 11.55
N GLY A 25 41.81 -44.81 11.60
CA GLY A 25 41.59 -46.11 10.98
C GLY A 25 41.10 -45.91 9.55
N SER A 26 41.89 -46.35 8.58
CA SER A 26 41.54 -46.34 7.16
C SER A 26 40.23 -47.10 6.91
N VAL A 27 39.17 -46.38 6.55
CA VAL A 27 37.96 -46.98 5.97
C VAL A 27 38.23 -47.19 4.48
N VAL A 28 38.57 -48.42 4.10
CA VAL A 28 38.69 -48.80 2.69
C VAL A 28 37.30 -49.16 2.18
N ALA A 29 36.65 -48.23 1.48
CA ALA A 29 35.49 -48.53 0.64
C ALA A 29 35.98 -48.86 -0.79
N LYS A 30 35.56 -50.01 -1.30
CA LYS A 30 35.75 -50.48 -2.69
C LYS A 30 34.32 -50.64 -3.24
N ALA A 31 33.88 -50.17 -4.42
CA ALA A 31 34.56 -49.87 -5.66
C ALA A 31 33.76 -48.83 -6.48
N GLY A 32 34.43 -48.06 -7.34
CA GLY A 32 33.79 -47.36 -8.46
C GLY A 32 33.85 -45.83 -8.46
N GLY A 33 35.01 -45.23 -8.19
CA GLY A 33 35.23 -43.79 -8.32
C GLY A 33 36.68 -43.47 -7.95
N THR A 34 37.26 -42.47 -8.61
CA THR A 34 38.64 -41.96 -8.48
C THR A 34 39.14 -41.85 -7.02
N PRO A 35 40.45 -42.00 -6.77
CA PRO A 35 41.00 -42.20 -5.43
C PRO A 35 40.81 -40.96 -4.52
N LEU A 36 40.19 -41.17 -3.36
CA LEU A 36 40.19 -40.24 -2.23
C LEU A 36 41.60 -40.21 -1.59
N CYS A 37 42.35 -39.15 -1.96
CA CYS A 37 43.50 -38.53 -1.29
C CYS A 37 44.84 -39.31 -1.16
N PRO A 38 45.97 -38.75 -1.65
CA PRO A 38 47.31 -39.09 -1.17
C PRO A 38 47.95 -37.97 -0.31
N ALA A 39 48.49 -38.35 0.86
CA ALA A 39 49.45 -37.65 1.74
C ALA A 39 49.03 -36.29 2.39
N PRO A 40 49.68 -35.84 3.49
CA PRO A 40 49.20 -34.75 4.34
C PRO A 40 49.66 -33.39 3.79
N SER A 41 49.14 -32.98 2.64
CA SER A 41 49.20 -31.58 2.19
C SER A 41 47.84 -30.93 2.41
N LEU A 42 47.85 -29.69 2.91
CA LEU A 42 46.64 -28.86 3.09
C LEU A 42 46.04 -28.38 1.74
N ASP A 43 46.78 -28.59 0.64
CA ASP A 43 46.35 -28.40 -0.75
C ASP A 43 45.53 -29.62 -1.19
N VAL A 44 44.21 -29.53 -0.98
CA VAL A 44 43.24 -30.62 -1.18
C VAL A 44 42.90 -30.77 -2.66
N THR A 45 43.06 -29.72 -3.46
CA THR A 45 42.84 -29.73 -4.91
C THR A 45 44.06 -30.21 -5.69
N ALA A 46 45.21 -30.39 -5.02
CA ALA A 46 46.50 -30.73 -5.61
C ALA A 46 46.95 -29.71 -6.67
N SER A 47 46.62 -28.44 -6.45
CA SER A 47 46.91 -27.33 -7.36
C SER A 47 48.36 -26.82 -7.24
N GLY A 48 49.05 -27.15 -6.15
CA GLY A 48 50.41 -26.73 -5.82
C GLY A 48 50.49 -25.56 -4.83
N ASP A 49 49.37 -24.87 -4.56
CA ASP A 49 49.27 -23.71 -3.66
C ASP A 49 48.01 -23.86 -2.77
N LEU A 50 47.97 -23.17 -1.62
CA LEU A 50 46.75 -23.10 -0.80
C LEU A 50 45.86 -21.96 -1.29
N THR A 51 44.77 -22.31 -1.99
CA THR A 51 43.86 -21.36 -2.66
C THR A 51 42.46 -21.40 -2.08
N VAL A 52 41.59 -20.47 -2.49
CA VAL A 52 40.16 -20.46 -2.13
C VAL A 52 39.46 -21.76 -2.58
N ALA A 53 39.92 -22.38 -3.66
CA ALA A 53 39.39 -23.66 -4.12
C ALA A 53 39.65 -24.80 -3.12
N ASP A 54 40.78 -24.76 -2.41
CA ASP A 54 41.10 -25.73 -1.36
C ASP A 54 40.19 -25.57 -0.15
N VAL A 55 39.93 -24.32 0.27
CA VAL A 55 39.01 -23.99 1.36
C VAL A 55 37.58 -24.43 1.00
N GLN A 56 37.10 -24.11 -0.21
CA GLN A 56 35.80 -24.53 -0.71
C GLN A 56 35.67 -26.06 -0.77
N CYS A 57 36.72 -26.77 -1.19
CA CYS A 57 36.72 -28.22 -1.24
C CYS A 57 36.59 -28.85 0.16
N VAL A 58 37.28 -28.30 1.16
CA VAL A 58 37.15 -28.73 2.56
C VAL A 58 35.72 -28.50 3.07
N ILE A 59 35.15 -27.33 2.85
CA ILE A 59 33.77 -26.99 3.25
C ILE A 59 32.77 -27.99 2.65
N LEU A 60 32.82 -28.20 1.32
CA LEU A 60 31.92 -29.11 0.64
C LEU A 60 32.09 -30.57 1.10
N THR A 61 33.32 -30.98 1.43
CA THR A 61 33.59 -32.32 1.95
C THR A 61 33.01 -32.51 3.35
N VAL A 62 33.18 -31.51 4.24
CA VAL A 62 32.60 -31.51 5.59
C VAL A 62 31.07 -31.57 5.52
N LEU A 63 30.47 -30.76 4.66
CA LEU A 63 29.01 -30.74 4.45
C LEU A 63 28.51 -32.07 3.86
N ALA A 64 29.24 -32.70 2.94
CA ALA A 64 28.84 -33.95 2.30
C ALA A 64 28.82 -35.16 3.24
N VAL A 65 29.66 -35.15 4.30
CA VAL A 65 29.67 -36.21 5.32
C VAL A 65 28.79 -35.89 6.53
N SER A 66 28.20 -34.69 6.58
CA SER A 66 27.31 -34.30 7.66
C SER A 66 25.98 -35.06 7.61
N THR A 67 25.54 -35.55 8.77
CA THR A 67 24.21 -36.15 8.95
C THR A 67 23.12 -35.10 9.24
N LYS A 68 23.52 -33.87 9.55
CA LYS A 68 22.65 -32.69 9.65
C LYS A 68 22.80 -31.86 8.39
N LYS A 69 21.73 -31.71 7.62
CA LYS A 69 21.74 -30.86 6.42
C LYS A 69 21.69 -29.41 6.90
N LEU A 70 22.68 -28.60 6.50
CA LEU A 70 22.48 -27.16 6.47
C LEU A 70 21.26 -26.89 5.56
N PRO A 71 20.38 -25.94 5.90
CA PRO A 71 19.37 -25.50 4.96
C PRO A 71 20.11 -24.82 3.79
N VAL A 72 20.17 -25.51 2.66
CA VAL A 72 20.85 -25.02 1.44
C VAL A 72 20.22 -23.72 0.91
N SER A 73 19.03 -23.40 1.44
CA SER A 73 18.24 -22.19 1.24
C SER A 73 18.78 -20.94 1.96
N CYS A 74 19.69 -21.08 2.92
CA CYS A 74 20.29 -19.94 3.65
C CYS A 74 21.52 -19.35 2.93
N LEU A 75 21.97 -19.95 1.83
CA LEU A 75 23.28 -19.70 1.25
C LEU A 75 23.21 -18.82 0.00
N LYS A 76 23.83 -17.63 0.07
CA LYS A 76 24.05 -16.76 -1.10
C LYS A 76 25.00 -17.42 -2.12
N THR A 77 25.97 -18.22 -1.64
CA THR A 77 26.84 -19.08 -2.46
C THR A 77 27.16 -20.37 -1.72
N THR A 78 27.61 -21.42 -2.41
CA THR A 78 27.79 -22.77 -1.82
C THR A 78 28.95 -22.92 -0.83
N ALA A 79 29.75 -21.87 -0.58
CA ALA A 79 30.96 -21.95 0.25
C ALA A 79 31.22 -20.75 1.18
N ASP A 80 30.44 -19.67 1.04
CA ASP A 80 30.43 -18.53 1.97
C ASP A 80 29.28 -18.76 2.95
N LEU A 81 29.60 -19.40 4.08
CA LEU A 81 28.67 -19.84 5.11
C LEU A 81 28.40 -18.75 6.15
N ASP A 82 29.25 -17.71 6.25
CA ASP A 82 29.00 -16.52 7.10
C ASP A 82 28.45 -15.31 6.34
N CYS A 83 28.33 -15.41 5.02
CA CYS A 83 27.86 -14.38 4.11
C CYS A 83 28.67 -13.08 4.16
N SER A 84 29.95 -13.18 4.52
CA SER A 84 30.90 -12.07 4.51
C SER A 84 31.29 -11.61 3.09
N GLY A 85 31.00 -12.42 2.07
CA GLY A 85 31.38 -12.18 0.67
C GLY A 85 32.74 -12.79 0.30
N GLU A 86 33.41 -13.47 1.23
CA GLU A 86 34.68 -14.16 1.00
C GLU A 86 34.61 -15.61 1.51
N THR A 87 35.25 -16.56 0.83
CA THR A 87 35.36 -17.95 1.31
C THR A 87 36.67 -18.11 2.09
N THR A 88 36.56 -18.14 3.41
CA THR A 88 37.67 -18.11 4.36
C THR A 88 37.65 -19.30 5.33
N VAL A 89 38.60 -19.31 6.28
CA VAL A 89 38.64 -20.32 7.35
C VAL A 89 37.47 -20.16 8.33
N SER A 90 36.85 -18.97 8.41
CA SER A 90 35.62 -18.72 9.18
C SER A 90 34.50 -19.67 8.73
N ASP A 91 34.34 -19.83 7.42
CA ASP A 91 33.34 -20.74 6.82
C ASP A 91 33.62 -22.21 7.14
N VAL A 92 34.89 -22.61 7.17
CA VAL A 92 35.27 -23.97 7.57
C VAL A 92 34.84 -24.26 9.01
N VAL A 93 34.99 -23.29 9.92
CA VAL A 93 34.57 -23.42 11.32
C VAL A 93 33.04 -23.56 11.42
N LEU A 94 32.29 -22.80 10.63
CA LEU A 94 30.83 -22.92 10.57
C LEU A 94 30.36 -24.27 10.00
N ALA A 95 30.99 -24.74 8.93
CA ALA A 95 30.71 -26.06 8.35
C ALA A 95 30.87 -27.20 9.37
N ILE A 96 31.95 -27.13 10.17
CA ILE A 96 32.24 -28.10 11.24
C ILE A 96 31.23 -27.95 12.39
N GLY A 97 30.94 -26.72 12.82
CA GLY A 97 29.99 -26.43 13.90
C GLY A 97 28.60 -27.00 13.63
N ALA A 98 28.08 -26.76 12.42
CA ALA A 98 26.80 -27.30 11.99
C ALA A 98 26.77 -28.83 11.93
N THR A 99 27.88 -29.46 11.51
CA THR A 99 28.02 -30.92 11.46
C THR A 99 27.99 -31.55 12.86
N LEU A 100 28.61 -30.88 13.84
CA LEU A 100 28.65 -31.34 15.24
C LEU A 100 27.36 -31.02 16.00
N GLY A 101 26.41 -30.32 15.38
CA GLY A 101 25.18 -29.89 16.03
C GLY A 101 25.46 -28.94 17.19
N ALA A 102 26.58 -28.21 17.14
CA ALA A 102 26.78 -27.09 18.04
C ALA A 102 25.65 -26.09 17.76
N PRO A 103 24.95 -25.58 18.79
CA PRO A 103 24.09 -24.44 18.57
C PRO A 103 24.97 -23.35 17.97
N TRP A 104 24.51 -22.77 16.86
CA TRP A 104 25.01 -21.48 16.41
C TRP A 104 24.91 -20.54 17.62
N ASN A 105 25.88 -19.65 17.82
CA ASN A 105 25.78 -18.79 18.99
C ASN A 105 24.45 -18.00 18.86
N ALA A 106 23.81 -17.68 19.99
CA ALA A 106 22.56 -16.93 19.99
C ALA A 106 22.72 -15.49 19.47
N ASP A 107 23.95 -15.06 19.16
CA ASP A 107 24.26 -13.75 18.60
C ASP A 107 24.31 -13.76 17.05
N LEU A 108 24.14 -14.93 16.41
CA LEU A 108 24.34 -15.14 14.97
C LEU A 108 23.11 -15.72 14.24
N ASP A 109 22.23 -16.41 14.96
CA ASP A 109 20.96 -17.01 14.52
C ASP A 109 19.96 -16.76 15.67
N GLU A 110 19.47 -15.51 15.77
CA GLU A 110 18.65 -15.04 16.89
C GLU A 110 17.26 -15.70 16.90
N ASP A 111 16.75 -16.06 15.72
CA ASP A 111 15.43 -16.67 15.52
C ASP A 111 15.43 -18.21 15.57
N GLY A 112 16.60 -18.85 15.50
CA GLY A 112 16.77 -20.30 15.58
C GLY A 112 16.23 -21.05 14.37
N ASP A 113 16.07 -20.37 13.23
CA ASP A 113 15.56 -20.96 11.98
C ASP A 113 16.63 -21.80 11.24
N GLY A 114 17.88 -21.72 11.71
CA GLY A 114 19.02 -22.44 11.17
C GLY A 114 19.72 -21.73 10.00
N CYS A 115 19.36 -20.48 9.74
CA CYS A 115 20.09 -19.51 8.92
C CYS A 115 20.79 -18.49 9.84
N LEU A 116 21.89 -17.90 9.34
CA LEU A 116 22.44 -16.70 9.98
C LEU A 116 21.59 -15.48 9.60
N ASP A 117 21.28 -14.62 10.56
CA ASP A 117 20.54 -13.36 10.30
C ASP A 117 21.30 -12.46 9.30
N SER A 118 22.64 -12.51 9.32
CA SER A 118 23.51 -11.81 8.36
C SER A 118 23.41 -12.34 6.92
N CYS A 119 22.95 -13.58 6.76
CA CYS A 119 22.76 -14.24 5.48
C CYS A 119 21.38 -13.99 4.87
N GLN A 120 20.38 -13.72 5.72
CA GLN A 120 19.03 -13.35 5.28
C GLN A 120 19.04 -11.91 4.71
N TRP A 121 18.27 -11.65 3.65
CA TRP A 121 18.05 -10.28 3.19
C TRP A 121 16.89 -9.65 3.96
N GLY A 122 16.79 -8.32 3.87
CA GLY A 122 15.70 -7.59 4.48
C GLY A 122 14.33 -8.11 4.03
N CYS A 123 13.37 -8.12 4.94
CA CYS A 123 12.00 -8.62 4.75
C CYS A 123 11.16 -7.90 3.68
N CYS A 124 11.77 -6.92 3.02
CA CYS A 124 11.12 -5.92 2.20
C CYS A 124 11.00 -6.33 0.73
N THR A 125 11.80 -7.30 0.32
CA THR A 125 11.92 -7.71 -1.08
C THR A 125 11.80 -9.23 -1.19
N PRO A 126 11.20 -9.75 -2.27
CA PRO A 126 11.28 -11.16 -2.59
C PRO A 126 12.75 -11.57 -2.71
N GLN A 127 13.13 -12.63 -2.00
CA GLN A 127 14.51 -13.12 -1.99
C GLN A 127 14.61 -14.63 -2.24
N GLY A 128 13.48 -15.34 -2.14
CA GLY A 128 13.39 -16.79 -2.35
C GLY A 128 14.06 -17.64 -1.27
N THR A 129 14.79 -17.03 -0.32
CA THR A 129 15.29 -17.70 0.89
C THR A 129 14.17 -17.82 1.91
N MET A 130 14.25 -18.82 2.80
CA MET A 130 13.35 -18.88 3.95
C MET A 130 13.59 -17.70 4.89
N GLY A 131 12.51 -17.18 5.48
CA GLY A 131 12.63 -16.13 6.47
C GLY A 131 13.15 -14.80 5.90
N CYS A 132 13.51 -13.89 6.79
CA CYS A 132 14.09 -12.59 6.50
C CYS A 132 14.77 -12.00 7.74
N ALA A 133 15.71 -11.07 7.52
CA ALA A 133 16.64 -10.59 8.55
C ALA A 133 16.06 -9.81 9.75
N ASP A 134 14.73 -9.69 9.88
CA ASP A 134 14.07 -9.02 11.00
C ASP A 134 13.17 -10.06 11.67
N ALA A 135 13.62 -10.61 12.81
CA ALA A 135 12.99 -11.72 13.50
C ALA A 135 11.55 -11.42 13.95
N ASP A 136 11.29 -10.22 14.49
CA ASP A 136 9.94 -9.78 14.85
C ASP A 136 9.03 -9.74 13.62
N CYS A 137 9.59 -9.31 12.49
CA CYS A 137 8.87 -9.25 11.23
C CYS A 137 8.60 -10.63 10.63
N GLN A 138 9.62 -11.48 10.61
CA GLN A 138 9.55 -12.86 10.19
C GLN A 138 8.48 -13.59 11.00
N ASP A 139 8.53 -13.55 12.32
CA ASP A 139 7.60 -14.25 13.21
C ASP A 139 6.13 -13.92 12.92
N CYS A 140 5.84 -12.64 12.69
CA CYS A 140 4.50 -12.22 12.33
C CYS A 140 4.07 -12.81 10.98
N VAL A 141 4.91 -12.71 9.95
CA VAL A 141 4.60 -13.23 8.60
C VAL A 141 4.50 -14.75 8.62
N CYS A 142 5.42 -15.46 9.29
CA CYS A 142 5.38 -16.91 9.48
C CYS A 142 4.09 -17.40 10.13
N THR A 143 3.57 -16.62 11.09
CA THR A 143 2.32 -16.95 11.78
C THR A 143 1.10 -16.85 10.85
N LYS A 144 1.17 -16.00 9.81
CA LYS A 144 0.10 -15.85 8.81
C LYS A 144 0.26 -16.84 7.68
N ASP A 145 1.47 -16.91 7.16
CA ASP A 145 1.84 -17.79 6.08
C ASP A 145 3.13 -18.58 6.41
N PRO A 146 2.97 -19.84 6.88
CA PRO A 146 4.11 -20.73 7.12
C PRO A 146 4.97 -20.98 5.88
N TYR A 147 4.45 -20.74 4.67
CA TYR A 147 5.23 -20.85 3.44
C TYR A 147 6.47 -19.94 3.46
N CYS A 148 6.32 -18.72 3.98
CA CYS A 148 7.38 -17.71 3.99
C CYS A 148 8.62 -18.12 4.77
N CYS A 149 8.46 -19.04 5.71
CA CYS A 149 9.50 -19.45 6.65
C CYS A 149 9.93 -20.91 6.45
N LEU A 150 9.13 -21.70 5.72
CA LEU A 150 9.43 -23.10 5.45
C LEU A 150 9.85 -23.36 4.01
N ILE A 151 9.45 -22.50 3.08
CA ILE A 151 9.65 -22.73 1.64
C ILE A 151 10.41 -21.57 1.01
N GLY A 152 10.00 -20.33 1.23
CA GLY A 152 10.75 -19.18 0.75
C GLY A 152 9.98 -17.87 0.84
N TRP A 153 10.73 -16.78 0.90
CA TRP A 153 10.27 -15.42 1.02
C TRP A 153 10.08 -14.80 -0.37
N ASP A 154 8.84 -14.80 -0.86
CA ASP A 154 8.46 -14.31 -2.18
C ASP A 154 7.66 -12.99 -2.11
N ASP A 155 7.07 -12.59 -3.24
CA ASP A 155 6.27 -11.36 -3.36
C ASP A 155 5.05 -11.37 -2.43
N VAL A 156 4.48 -12.56 -2.17
CA VAL A 156 3.33 -12.72 -1.26
C VAL A 156 3.79 -12.50 0.17
N CYS A 157 4.93 -13.07 0.57
CA CYS A 157 5.54 -12.84 1.87
C CYS A 157 5.86 -11.36 2.13
N ALA A 158 6.47 -10.69 1.14
CA ALA A 158 6.77 -9.27 1.21
C ALA A 158 5.50 -8.38 1.24
N PHE A 159 4.40 -8.84 0.64
CA PHE A 159 3.11 -8.14 0.61
C PHE A 159 2.26 -8.36 1.88
N GLU A 160 2.17 -9.59 2.38
CA GLU A 160 1.45 -9.92 3.62
C GLU A 160 2.08 -9.20 4.81
N ARG A 161 3.41 -9.15 4.83
CA ARG A 161 4.18 -8.29 5.71
C ARG A 161 3.65 -6.84 5.72
N ALA A 162 3.51 -6.24 4.54
CA ALA A 162 3.13 -4.84 4.37
C ALA A 162 1.69 -4.56 4.81
N ARG A 163 0.78 -5.54 4.75
CA ARG A 163 -0.64 -5.37 5.09
C ARG A 163 -1.03 -5.83 6.49
N VAL A 164 -0.46 -6.94 6.96
CA VAL A 164 -0.94 -7.66 8.15
C VAL A 164 -0.02 -7.48 9.35
N CYS A 165 1.28 -7.31 9.10
CA CYS A 165 2.32 -7.29 10.14
C CYS A 165 2.88 -5.88 10.44
N MET A 166 2.22 -4.82 9.96
CA MET A 166 2.49 -3.47 10.45
C MET A 166 1.92 -3.31 11.88
N PRO A 167 2.67 -2.73 12.84
CA PRO A 167 3.85 -1.88 12.66
C PRO A 167 5.20 -2.54 12.95
N GLN A 168 5.26 -3.86 13.19
CA GLN A 168 6.46 -4.54 13.70
C GLN A 168 7.55 -4.68 12.63
N CYS A 169 7.14 -4.73 11.37
CA CYS A 169 8.05 -4.83 10.24
C CYS A 169 8.49 -3.47 9.67
N GLY A 170 9.80 -3.19 9.66
CA GLY A 170 10.41 -1.90 9.29
C GLY A 170 10.55 -1.52 7.80
N CYS A 171 9.89 -2.19 6.85
CA CYS A 171 9.94 -1.82 5.43
C CYS A 171 8.65 -1.27 4.82
N LEU A 172 8.79 -0.14 4.16
CA LEU A 172 7.85 0.29 3.15
C LEU A 172 8.38 -0.18 1.79
N PRO A 173 7.51 -0.40 0.78
CA PRO A 173 7.97 -0.58 -0.58
C PRO A 173 8.96 0.53 -0.94
N ILE A 174 9.94 0.15 -1.75
CA ILE A 174 10.93 1.01 -2.38
C ILE A 174 10.27 2.33 -2.83
N ASP A 175 10.92 3.42 -2.40
CA ASP A 175 10.54 4.84 -2.49
C ASP A 175 9.61 5.37 -1.38
N ILE A 176 10.23 5.55 -0.22
CA ILE A 176 9.82 6.43 0.88
C ILE A 176 9.60 7.83 0.29
N THR A 177 8.36 8.05 -0.11
CA THR A 177 7.86 9.29 -0.70
C THR A 177 7.44 10.24 0.43
N ASP A 178 7.52 11.53 0.12
CA ASP A 178 7.29 12.66 1.02
C ASP A 178 5.92 12.56 1.70
N CYS A 179 5.87 12.59 3.05
CA CYS A 179 4.60 12.62 3.79
C CYS A 179 3.75 13.85 3.46
N CYS A 180 4.37 14.88 2.91
CA CYS A 180 3.75 16.15 2.59
C CYS A 180 3.42 16.29 1.09
N ALA A 181 3.56 15.22 0.30
CA ALA A 181 3.16 15.18 -1.10
C ALA A 181 2.34 13.92 -1.41
N ALA A 182 1.45 14.01 -2.38
CA ALA A 182 0.65 12.88 -2.82
C ALA A 182 1.51 11.91 -3.65
N HIS A 183 1.29 10.61 -3.50
CA HIS A 183 1.99 9.56 -4.21
C HIS A 183 1.18 8.26 -4.25
N GLY A 184 1.45 7.43 -5.25
CA GLY A 184 0.69 6.17 -5.47
C GLY A 184 1.06 5.02 -4.53
N THR A 185 1.78 5.27 -3.43
CA THR A 185 2.20 4.22 -2.48
C THR A 185 1.40 4.29 -1.18
N LEU A 186 1.56 3.28 -0.31
CA LEU A 186 0.83 3.17 0.95
C LEU A 186 1.58 3.89 2.07
N GLY A 187 0.87 4.72 2.85
CA GLY A 187 1.47 5.43 3.96
C GLY A 187 2.50 6.47 3.49
N CYS A 188 3.44 6.83 4.35
CA CYS A 188 4.53 7.73 3.99
C CYS A 188 5.81 7.42 4.78
N SER A 189 6.86 8.17 4.48
CA SER A 189 8.20 8.03 5.05
C SER A 189 8.29 8.01 6.58
N ASN A 190 7.53 8.86 7.26
CA ASN A 190 7.56 9.05 8.71
C ASN A 190 6.55 8.11 9.40
N VAL A 191 7.08 7.20 10.23
CA VAL A 191 6.32 6.18 10.97
C VAL A 191 5.26 6.79 11.88
N ASP A 192 5.61 7.84 12.60
CA ASP A 192 4.70 8.46 13.56
C ASP A 192 3.69 9.36 12.84
N CYS A 193 4.09 9.95 11.72
CA CYS A 193 3.18 10.65 10.82
C CYS A 193 2.09 9.72 10.27
N ARG A 194 2.47 8.60 9.65
CA ARG A 194 1.47 7.66 9.11
C ARG A 194 0.57 7.07 10.19
N LYS A 195 1.09 6.81 11.40
CA LYS A 195 0.28 6.38 12.55
C LYS A 195 -0.74 7.45 12.92
N CYS A 196 -0.32 8.71 13.00
CA CYS A 196 -1.22 9.81 13.27
C CYS A 196 -2.34 9.90 12.21
N VAL A 197 -1.98 9.89 10.92
CA VAL A 197 -2.95 9.91 9.81
C VAL A 197 -3.94 8.74 9.89
N ALA A 198 -3.45 7.52 10.15
CA ALA A 198 -4.29 6.34 10.30
C ALA A 198 -5.28 6.46 11.49
N THR A 199 -4.89 7.12 12.58
CA THR A 199 -5.73 7.29 13.79
C THR A 199 -6.80 8.39 13.67
N VAL A 200 -6.65 9.36 12.77
CA VAL A 200 -7.61 10.49 12.58
C VAL A 200 -8.87 10.06 11.79
N LYS A 201 -8.99 8.78 11.42
CA LYS A 201 -10.06 8.13 10.62
C LYS A 201 -9.81 8.04 9.12
N ALA A 202 -8.55 8.10 8.69
CA ALA A 202 -8.16 7.78 7.32
C ALA A 202 -7.37 6.46 7.23
N PRO A 203 -7.94 5.28 7.59
CA PRO A 203 -7.30 3.99 7.32
C PRO A 203 -6.94 3.81 5.85
N PHE A 204 -7.74 4.42 4.95
CA PHE A 204 -7.52 4.30 3.51
C PHE A 204 -6.14 4.81 3.06
N CYS A 205 -5.55 5.79 3.75
CA CYS A 205 -4.22 6.33 3.45
C CYS A 205 -3.08 5.33 3.66
N VAL A 206 -3.31 4.29 4.46
CA VAL A 206 -2.37 3.19 4.69
C VAL A 206 -2.84 1.88 4.06
N GLU A 207 -4.04 1.84 3.47
CA GLU A 207 -4.64 0.64 2.88
C GLU A 207 -4.73 0.66 1.34
N TYR A 208 -4.92 1.83 0.74
CA TYR A 208 -5.15 1.99 -0.71
C TYR A 208 -4.05 2.80 -1.41
N TYR A 209 -3.87 4.07 -1.06
CA TYR A 209 -2.85 4.96 -1.63
C TYR A 209 -2.77 6.27 -0.82
N TRP A 210 -1.63 6.97 -0.91
CA TRP A 210 -1.39 8.25 -0.26
C TRP A 210 -1.71 9.42 -1.21
N ASP A 211 -2.97 9.76 -1.36
CA ASP A 211 -3.40 10.88 -2.22
C ASP A 211 -3.28 12.25 -1.55
N GLU A 212 -3.78 13.28 -2.23
CA GLU A 212 -3.87 14.65 -1.73
C GLU A 212 -4.67 14.74 -0.43
N ILE A 213 -5.67 13.88 -0.22
CA ILE A 213 -6.44 13.84 1.03
C ILE A 213 -5.56 13.35 2.18
N CYS A 214 -4.72 12.35 1.93
CA CYS A 214 -3.75 11.85 2.91
C CYS A 214 -2.72 12.91 3.32
N VAL A 215 -2.27 13.73 2.37
CA VAL A 215 -1.39 14.88 2.64
C VAL A 215 -2.08 15.92 3.53
N LEU A 216 -3.37 16.17 3.31
CA LEU A 216 -4.14 17.09 4.16
C LEU A 216 -4.26 16.57 5.59
N TYR A 217 -4.55 15.28 5.76
CA TYR A 217 -4.53 14.66 7.08
C TYR A 217 -3.14 14.70 7.71
N ALA A 218 -2.07 14.46 6.93
CA ALA A 218 -0.70 14.60 7.40
C ALA A 218 -0.40 16.02 7.90
N ALA A 219 -0.93 17.06 7.24
CA ALA A 219 -0.79 18.44 7.71
C ALA A 219 -1.54 18.73 9.02
N THR A 220 -2.60 17.98 9.34
CA THR A 220 -3.26 18.07 10.66
C THR A 220 -2.50 17.37 11.78
N CYS A 221 -1.52 16.54 11.43
CA CYS A 221 -0.69 15.78 12.36
C CYS A 221 0.62 16.53 12.64
N PRO A 222 0.82 17.11 13.84
CA PRO A 222 2.00 17.93 14.12
C PRO A 222 3.33 17.18 13.94
N VAL A 223 3.31 15.87 14.20
CA VAL A 223 4.45 14.95 14.03
C VAL A 223 4.89 14.77 12.57
N CYS A 224 4.01 15.05 11.61
CA CYS A 224 4.37 15.01 10.19
C CYS A 224 5.20 16.22 9.77
N GLY A 225 5.06 17.37 10.44
CA GLY A 225 5.71 18.61 10.03
C GLY A 225 5.26 19.12 8.66
N CYS A 226 4.13 18.63 8.13
CA CYS A 226 3.62 19.03 6.84
C CYS A 226 2.90 20.38 6.93
N THR A 227 3.24 21.27 6.00
CA THR A 227 2.40 22.43 5.72
C THR A 227 1.42 22.00 4.62
N PRO A 228 0.10 22.20 4.77
CA PRO A 228 -0.83 21.83 3.71
C PRO A 228 -0.42 22.53 2.42
N PRO A 229 -0.13 21.80 1.33
CA PRO A 229 0.10 22.44 0.05
C PRO A 229 -1.19 23.19 -0.32
N LYS A 230 -1.08 24.50 -0.51
CA LYS A 230 -2.20 25.29 -0.98
C LYS A 230 -2.39 25.01 -2.48
N GLY A 231 -3.61 24.69 -2.88
CA GLY A 231 -3.92 24.42 -4.29
C GLY A 231 -4.03 25.71 -5.10
N ASP A 232 -4.33 25.54 -6.39
CA ASP A 232 -4.63 26.67 -7.28
C ASP A 232 -5.89 27.40 -6.79
N CYS A 233 -5.81 28.72 -6.65
CA CYS A 233 -6.97 29.53 -6.27
C CYS A 233 -8.14 29.42 -7.25
N CYS A 234 -7.85 29.16 -8.52
CA CYS A 234 -8.87 29.14 -9.57
C CYS A 234 -9.63 27.81 -9.62
N GLU A 235 -9.14 26.76 -8.98
CA GLU A 235 -9.73 25.43 -9.04
C GLU A 235 -10.16 24.95 -7.64
N PRO A 236 -11.29 24.22 -7.53
CA PRO A 236 -11.67 23.61 -6.26
C PRO A 236 -10.63 22.56 -5.84
N HIS A 237 -10.33 22.50 -4.55
CA HIS A 237 -9.41 21.53 -3.99
C HIS A 237 -9.70 21.24 -2.51
N PHE A 238 -9.26 20.10 -2.02
CA PHE A 238 -9.55 19.69 -0.64
C PHE A 238 -8.78 20.48 0.44
N GLY A 239 -7.76 21.25 0.05
CA GLY A 239 -6.99 22.10 0.96
C GLY A 239 -7.70 23.37 1.45
N LEU A 240 -7.07 24.05 2.42
CA LEU A 240 -7.54 25.33 2.96
C LEU A 240 -6.82 26.50 2.30
N GLY A 241 -7.56 27.57 2.00
CA GLY A 241 -7.00 28.73 1.32
C GLY A 241 -6.46 28.36 -0.06
N CYS A 242 -5.59 29.17 -0.65
CA CYS A 242 -5.01 28.85 -1.96
C CYS A 242 -3.60 29.44 -2.13
N ASN A 243 -2.92 29.08 -3.22
CA ASN A 243 -1.49 29.35 -3.43
C ASN A 243 -1.13 30.83 -3.68
N ASN A 244 -2.11 31.72 -3.88
CA ASN A 244 -1.90 33.16 -4.01
C ASN A 244 -2.46 33.88 -2.77
N THR A 245 -1.56 34.41 -1.94
CA THR A 245 -1.91 35.07 -0.67
C THR A 245 -2.85 36.27 -0.83
N ALA A 246 -2.75 37.04 -1.93
CA ALA A 246 -3.62 38.17 -2.16
C ALA A 246 -5.04 37.71 -2.54
N CYS A 247 -5.13 36.69 -3.41
CA CYS A 247 -6.40 36.06 -3.75
C CYS A 247 -7.05 35.42 -2.53
N GLU A 248 -6.30 34.57 -1.82
CA GLU A 248 -6.72 33.93 -0.58
C GLU A 248 -7.24 34.98 0.42
N SER A 249 -6.48 36.04 0.70
CA SER A 249 -6.91 37.07 1.65
C SER A 249 -8.20 37.77 1.22
N CYS A 250 -8.43 37.95 -0.08
CA CYS A 250 -9.67 38.51 -0.59
C CYS A 250 -10.84 37.54 -0.35
N ILE A 251 -10.66 36.27 -0.71
CA ILE A 251 -11.69 35.23 -0.60
C ILE A 251 -12.00 34.88 0.86
N CYS A 252 -10.99 34.70 1.72
CA CYS A 252 -11.22 34.49 3.15
C CYS A 252 -11.99 35.65 3.80
N GLY A 253 -11.81 36.87 3.28
CA GLY A 253 -12.52 38.07 3.73
C GLY A 253 -13.98 38.10 3.29
N LEU A 254 -14.33 37.40 2.21
CA LEU A 254 -15.71 37.22 1.73
C LEU A 254 -16.39 36.02 2.38
N ASP A 255 -15.70 34.88 2.39
CA ASP A 255 -16.14 33.64 3.01
C ASP A 255 -14.99 32.95 3.74
N ASN A 256 -15.08 32.94 5.07
CA ASN A 256 -14.10 32.31 5.94
C ASN A 256 -14.11 30.77 5.82
N PHE A 257 -15.18 30.17 5.30
CA PHE A 257 -15.26 28.72 5.04
C PHE A 257 -14.13 28.26 4.10
N CYS A 258 -13.81 29.05 3.08
CA CYS A 258 -12.74 28.78 2.11
C CYS A 258 -11.35 28.59 2.75
N CYS A 259 -11.15 29.16 3.94
CA CYS A 259 -9.85 29.18 4.60
C CYS A 259 -9.82 28.40 5.91
N THR A 260 -10.97 27.89 6.35
CA THR A 260 -11.09 27.14 7.61
C THR A 260 -11.70 25.76 7.47
N VAL A 261 -12.39 25.48 6.36
CA VAL A 261 -13.03 24.19 6.12
C VAL A 261 -12.54 23.53 4.83
N ILE A 262 -12.71 24.17 3.68
CA ILE A 262 -12.28 23.64 2.37
C ILE A 262 -12.34 24.74 1.31
N TRP A 263 -11.44 24.68 0.33
CA TRP A 263 -11.51 25.50 -0.89
C TRP A 263 -12.34 24.79 -1.96
N ASP A 264 -13.67 24.87 -1.86
CA ASP A 264 -14.56 24.21 -2.81
C ASP A 264 -14.82 25.02 -4.09
N GLU A 265 -15.81 24.58 -4.86
CA GLU A 265 -16.22 25.21 -6.11
C GLU A 265 -16.78 26.62 -5.90
N HIS A 266 -17.45 26.88 -4.79
CA HIS A 266 -17.93 28.22 -4.45
C HIS A 266 -16.73 29.16 -4.23
N CYS A 267 -15.71 28.71 -3.50
CA CYS A 267 -14.46 29.46 -3.32
C CYS A 267 -13.79 29.78 -4.67
N ALA A 268 -13.70 28.78 -5.55
CA ALA A 268 -13.16 28.94 -6.90
C ALA A 268 -13.99 29.93 -7.75
N VAL A 269 -15.32 29.96 -7.62
CA VAL A 269 -16.19 30.91 -8.33
C VAL A 269 -16.05 32.34 -7.78
N LEU A 270 -15.93 32.51 -6.47
CA LEU A 270 -15.69 33.83 -5.85
C LEU A 270 -14.41 34.48 -6.37
N THR A 271 -13.38 33.69 -6.70
CA THR A 271 -12.11 34.22 -7.27
C THR A 271 -12.31 34.98 -8.56
N ARG A 272 -13.24 34.50 -9.41
CA ARG A 272 -13.52 35.06 -10.73
C ARG A 272 -14.53 36.19 -10.67
N THR A 273 -15.49 36.10 -9.75
CA THR A 273 -16.65 36.99 -9.72
C THR A 273 -16.53 38.16 -8.73
N LYS A 274 -15.80 37.98 -7.62
CA LYS A 274 -15.69 38.98 -6.55
C LYS A 274 -14.26 39.49 -6.36
N CYS A 275 -13.25 38.68 -6.65
CA CYS A 275 -11.83 39.02 -6.48
C CYS A 275 -10.98 38.94 -7.78
N PRO A 276 -11.49 39.35 -8.97
CA PRO A 276 -10.80 39.10 -10.24
C PRO A 276 -9.39 39.70 -10.30
N ASP A 277 -9.20 40.92 -9.77
CA ASP A 277 -7.91 41.61 -9.81
C ASP A 277 -6.85 40.97 -8.90
N SER A 278 -7.26 40.37 -7.78
CA SER A 278 -6.35 39.73 -6.82
C SER A 278 -6.00 38.30 -7.20
N CYS A 279 -6.94 37.61 -7.87
CA CYS A 279 -6.82 36.21 -8.24
C CYS A 279 -6.28 36.00 -9.65
N ASN A 280 -6.62 36.89 -10.58
CA ASN A 280 -6.23 36.81 -12.00
C ASN A 280 -6.56 35.43 -12.63
N CYS A 281 -7.70 34.85 -12.23
CA CYS A 281 -8.18 33.59 -12.77
C CYS A 281 -8.75 33.77 -14.18
N PRO A 282 -8.65 32.75 -15.05
CA PRO A 282 -9.39 32.74 -16.30
C PRO A 282 -10.89 32.97 -16.06
N PRO A 283 -11.59 33.64 -16.98
CA PRO A 283 -13.04 33.79 -16.87
C PRO A 283 -13.71 32.42 -16.80
N LEU A 284 -14.88 32.36 -16.15
CA LEU A 284 -15.67 31.14 -16.12
C LEU A 284 -15.96 30.66 -17.56
N PRO A 285 -16.03 29.34 -17.77
CA PRO A 285 -16.57 28.81 -19.01
C PRO A 285 -17.97 29.40 -19.30
N PRO A 286 -18.39 29.42 -20.58
CA PRO A 286 -19.77 29.75 -20.90
C PRO A 286 -20.74 28.87 -20.11
N LYS A 287 -21.89 29.44 -19.75
CA LYS A 287 -22.98 28.68 -19.13
C LYS A 287 -23.40 27.54 -20.06
N GLY A 288 -23.65 26.37 -19.48
CA GLY A 288 -24.14 25.21 -20.21
C GLY A 288 -25.67 25.16 -20.29
N ASP A 289 -26.15 24.14 -20.98
CA ASP A 289 -27.56 23.76 -21.08
C ASP A 289 -28.22 23.65 -19.69
N CYS A 290 -29.36 24.29 -19.47
CA CYS A 290 -30.05 24.25 -18.17
C CYS A 290 -30.49 22.83 -17.78
N CYS A 291 -30.65 21.93 -18.74
CA CYS A 291 -31.12 20.56 -18.51
C CYS A 291 -29.99 19.58 -18.17
N SER A 292 -28.76 20.07 -18.11
CA SER A 292 -27.56 19.27 -17.88
C SER A 292 -26.82 19.79 -16.64
N LEU A 293 -26.16 18.90 -15.91
CA LEU A 293 -25.28 19.32 -14.82
C LEU A 293 -24.11 20.14 -15.36
N SER A 294 -23.78 21.22 -14.66
CA SER A 294 -22.65 22.08 -15.00
C SER A 294 -21.96 22.58 -13.73
N GLY A 295 -20.63 22.56 -13.70
CA GLY A 295 -19.86 23.17 -12.61
C GLY A 295 -19.78 24.70 -12.70
N VAL A 296 -20.59 25.32 -13.56
CA VAL A 296 -20.64 26.77 -13.75
C VAL A 296 -21.94 27.29 -13.15
N PRO A 297 -21.93 28.38 -12.38
CA PRO A 297 -23.16 29.00 -11.88
C PRO A 297 -24.08 29.46 -13.02
N GLY A 298 -25.35 29.11 -12.90
CA GLY A 298 -26.39 29.42 -13.88
C GLY A 298 -26.33 28.53 -15.13
N CYS A 299 -27.20 28.86 -16.09
CA CYS A 299 -27.34 28.12 -17.34
C CYS A 299 -27.68 29.07 -18.52
N ASP A 300 -27.67 28.58 -19.74
CA ASP A 300 -27.76 29.40 -20.95
C ASP A 300 -29.17 29.87 -21.31
N GLU A 301 -30.24 29.33 -20.72
CA GLU A 301 -31.60 29.87 -20.84
C GLU A 301 -31.96 30.87 -19.72
N PRO A 302 -32.07 32.19 -20.01
CA PRO A 302 -32.22 33.21 -18.97
C PRO A 302 -33.51 33.10 -18.14
N ASN A 303 -34.61 32.65 -18.74
CA ASN A 303 -35.87 32.48 -18.02
C ASN A 303 -35.81 31.27 -17.08
N CYS A 304 -35.19 30.18 -17.54
CA CYS A 304 -35.00 28.98 -16.75
C CYS A 304 -34.06 29.27 -15.58
N GLU A 305 -32.90 29.86 -15.86
CA GLU A 305 -31.96 30.32 -14.85
C GLU A 305 -32.67 31.20 -13.83
N ALA A 306 -33.36 32.27 -14.27
CA ALA A 306 -34.00 33.20 -13.35
C ALA A 306 -35.02 32.52 -12.42
N CYS A 307 -35.78 31.54 -12.93
CA CYS A 307 -36.69 30.77 -12.09
C CYS A 307 -35.92 29.93 -11.06
N VAL A 308 -34.90 29.17 -11.49
CA VAL A 308 -34.14 28.29 -10.60
C VAL A 308 -33.35 29.12 -9.58
N CYS A 309 -32.69 30.21 -9.96
CA CYS A 309 -32.03 31.14 -9.02
C CYS A 309 -33.01 31.69 -7.97
N GLN A 310 -34.29 31.90 -8.35
CA GLN A 310 -35.31 32.38 -7.42
C GLN A 310 -35.69 31.30 -6.39
N LYS A 311 -35.60 30.01 -6.76
CA LYS A 311 -35.81 28.89 -5.84
C LYS A 311 -34.61 28.68 -4.94
N ASP A 312 -33.42 28.68 -5.54
CA ASP A 312 -32.16 28.53 -4.84
C ASP A 312 -31.09 29.47 -5.45
N PRO A 313 -30.73 30.57 -4.76
CA PRO A 313 -29.68 31.47 -5.21
C PRO A 313 -28.32 30.79 -5.43
N LEU A 314 -28.04 29.68 -4.74
CA LEU A 314 -26.77 28.96 -4.88
C LEU A 314 -26.59 28.39 -6.29
N CYS A 315 -27.67 28.15 -7.03
CA CYS A 315 -27.59 27.69 -8.42
C CYS A 315 -26.93 28.70 -9.36
N CYS A 316 -26.94 29.98 -8.99
CA CYS A 316 -26.45 31.09 -9.81
C CYS A 316 -25.26 31.80 -9.17
N GLU A 317 -24.97 31.48 -7.91
CA GLU A 317 -23.84 31.99 -7.15
C GLU A 317 -22.71 30.97 -7.00
N SER A 318 -23.02 29.67 -6.98
CA SER A 318 -22.06 28.60 -6.70
C SER A 318 -21.85 27.67 -7.89
N ARG A 319 -22.90 26.97 -8.35
CA ARG A 319 -22.80 26.02 -9.47
C ARG A 319 -24.18 25.52 -9.90
N TRP A 320 -24.25 24.92 -11.08
CA TRP A 320 -25.47 24.30 -11.61
C TRP A 320 -25.46 22.78 -11.39
N ASP A 321 -25.81 22.33 -10.19
CA ASP A 321 -25.73 20.92 -9.79
C ASP A 321 -27.09 20.21 -9.64
N GLY A 322 -27.08 19.02 -9.03
CA GLY A 322 -28.28 18.20 -8.85
C GLY A 322 -29.45 18.93 -8.18
N PRO A 323 -29.27 19.57 -7.01
CA PRO A 323 -30.28 20.46 -6.42
C PRO A 323 -30.89 21.48 -7.40
N CYS A 324 -30.09 22.08 -8.29
CA CYS A 324 -30.59 23.01 -9.30
C CYS A 324 -31.49 22.32 -10.32
N LEU A 325 -31.09 21.14 -10.81
CA LEU A 325 -31.95 20.31 -11.66
C LEU A 325 -33.24 19.87 -10.91
N HIS A 326 -33.16 19.58 -9.62
CA HIS A 326 -34.36 19.25 -8.84
C HIS A 326 -35.36 20.42 -8.82
N HIS A 327 -34.90 21.65 -8.58
CA HIS A 327 -35.74 22.84 -8.65
C HIS A 327 -36.29 23.09 -10.06
N LEU A 328 -35.47 22.82 -11.08
CA LEU A 328 -35.87 22.87 -12.48
C LEU A 328 -37.09 21.97 -12.73
N TYR A 329 -37.00 20.67 -12.45
CA TYR A 329 -38.05 19.71 -12.80
C TYR A 329 -39.31 19.84 -11.96
N THR A 330 -39.19 20.26 -10.69
CA THR A 330 -40.31 20.28 -9.74
C THR A 330 -41.03 21.63 -9.64
N ALA A 331 -40.38 22.73 -10.01
CA ALA A 331 -40.91 24.07 -9.74
C ALA A 331 -40.66 25.12 -10.84
N CYS A 332 -39.80 24.83 -11.82
CA CYS A 332 -39.40 25.77 -12.88
C CYS A 332 -39.56 25.19 -14.30
N ASP A 333 -40.27 24.09 -14.42
CA ASP A 333 -40.54 23.36 -15.66
C ASP A 333 -41.20 24.20 -16.76
N GLU A 334 -42.02 25.19 -16.41
CA GLU A 334 -42.63 26.08 -17.40
C GLU A 334 -41.63 27.11 -17.95
N ALA A 335 -40.63 27.48 -17.14
CA ALA A 335 -39.57 28.40 -17.53
C ALA A 335 -38.42 27.69 -18.27
N CYS A 336 -38.33 26.36 -18.12
CA CYS A 336 -37.23 25.51 -18.60
C CYS A 336 -37.73 24.54 -19.67
N SER A 337 -37.12 24.54 -20.86
CA SER A 337 -37.55 23.68 -21.99
C SER A 337 -36.88 22.30 -21.99
N CYS A 338 -36.75 21.67 -20.82
CA CYS A 338 -36.01 20.41 -20.66
C CYS A 338 -36.78 19.14 -21.06
N TYR A 339 -38.05 19.28 -21.41
CA TYR A 339 -38.89 18.21 -21.93
C TYR A 339 -38.95 18.32 -23.46
N SER A 340 -37.80 18.21 -24.12
CA SER A 340 -37.81 18.03 -25.56
C SER A 340 -37.82 16.53 -25.86
N ALA A 341 -38.85 16.09 -26.60
CA ALA A 341 -39.06 14.70 -27.02
C ALA A 341 -37.93 14.14 -27.91
N GLU A 342 -36.91 14.94 -28.24
CA GLU A 342 -35.82 14.57 -29.16
C GLU A 342 -34.44 14.46 -28.47
N GLY A 343 -34.37 14.42 -27.13
CA GLY A 343 -33.08 14.27 -26.43
C GLY A 343 -33.12 13.71 -25.00
N THR A 344 -34.31 13.57 -24.39
CA THR A 344 -34.48 12.89 -23.10
C THR A 344 -35.07 11.52 -23.37
N GLY A 345 -34.38 10.46 -22.96
CA GLY A 345 -34.69 9.08 -23.33
C GLY A 345 -36.11 8.61 -22.96
N ASP A 346 -36.45 7.41 -23.39
CA ASP A 346 -37.75 6.79 -23.07
C ASP A 346 -37.89 6.61 -21.55
N CYS A 347 -38.93 7.20 -20.96
CA CYS A 347 -39.24 7.10 -19.53
C CYS A 347 -39.38 5.66 -19.03
N CYS A 348 -39.72 4.73 -19.93
CA CYS A 348 -39.99 3.34 -19.60
C CYS A 348 -38.74 2.44 -19.73
N THR A 349 -37.58 3.00 -20.08
CA THR A 349 -36.31 2.28 -20.15
C THR A 349 -35.21 3.07 -19.45
N PRO A 350 -34.23 2.40 -18.81
CA PRO A 350 -33.07 3.11 -18.29
C PRO A 350 -32.29 3.79 -19.42
N HIS A 351 -31.77 4.99 -19.14
CA HIS A 351 -30.85 5.72 -20.01
C HIS A 351 -29.89 6.58 -19.18
N ASP A 352 -28.65 6.69 -19.65
CA ASP A 352 -27.55 7.28 -18.87
C ASP A 352 -27.24 8.74 -19.29
N ASP A 353 -27.94 9.24 -20.32
CA ASP A 353 -27.54 10.45 -21.03
C ASP A 353 -28.04 11.75 -20.40
N SER A 354 -29.01 11.68 -19.48
CA SER A 354 -29.59 12.84 -18.79
C SER A 354 -30.51 12.43 -17.62
N GLY A 355 -30.73 13.36 -16.70
CA GLY A 355 -31.80 13.24 -15.70
C GLY A 355 -33.18 13.53 -16.30
N GLY A 356 -34.22 12.89 -15.75
CA GLY A 356 -35.59 13.01 -16.27
C GLY A 356 -35.80 12.18 -17.54
N CYS A 357 -36.94 12.35 -18.20
CA CYS A 357 -37.29 11.63 -19.43
C CYS A 357 -38.20 12.48 -20.34
N GLY A 358 -38.43 12.01 -21.58
CA GLY A 358 -39.14 12.76 -22.62
C GLY A 358 -40.63 13.05 -22.38
N ALA A 359 -41.26 12.46 -21.35
CA ALA A 359 -42.64 12.76 -20.96
C ALA A 359 -42.64 13.59 -19.67
N LYS A 360 -43.17 14.83 -19.77
CA LYS A 360 -43.16 15.83 -18.71
C LYS A 360 -43.79 15.33 -17.42
N GLU A 361 -45.04 14.91 -17.48
CA GLU A 361 -45.82 14.50 -16.31
C GLU A 361 -45.20 13.25 -15.66
N CYS A 362 -44.70 12.33 -16.49
CA CYS A 362 -44.01 11.12 -16.04
C CYS A 362 -42.73 11.46 -15.27
N SER A 363 -41.87 12.26 -15.89
CA SER A 363 -40.61 12.72 -15.30
C SER A 363 -40.88 13.44 -13.98
N GLN A 364 -41.84 14.36 -13.94
CA GLN A 364 -42.22 15.07 -12.71
C GLN A 364 -42.66 14.15 -11.59
N CYS A 365 -43.52 13.16 -11.88
CA CYS A 365 -43.90 12.18 -10.87
C CYS A 365 -42.68 11.41 -10.35
N VAL A 366 -41.83 10.90 -11.24
CA VAL A 366 -40.64 10.13 -10.84
C VAL A 366 -39.64 10.99 -10.06
N CYS A 367 -39.37 12.24 -10.48
CA CYS A 367 -38.52 13.19 -9.76
C CYS A 367 -39.03 13.51 -8.36
N GLN A 368 -40.35 13.58 -8.18
CA GLN A 368 -40.97 13.79 -6.86
C GLN A 368 -40.83 12.56 -5.97
N GLN A 369 -40.86 11.35 -6.53
CA GLN A 369 -40.64 10.12 -5.79
C GLN A 369 -39.17 9.91 -5.43
N ASP A 370 -38.28 10.25 -6.35
CA ASP A 370 -36.85 10.04 -6.22
C ASP A 370 -36.07 11.11 -7.01
N PRO A 371 -35.55 12.13 -6.31
CA PRO A 371 -34.79 13.19 -6.94
C PRO A 371 -33.60 12.69 -7.75
N PHE A 372 -32.99 11.54 -7.39
CA PHE A 372 -31.82 11.00 -8.11
C PHE A 372 -32.08 10.74 -9.60
N CYS A 373 -33.32 10.39 -9.95
CA CYS A 373 -33.72 10.13 -11.33
C CYS A 373 -33.61 11.36 -12.24
N CYS A 374 -33.58 12.54 -11.63
CA CYS A 374 -33.57 13.82 -12.35
C CYS A 374 -32.31 14.63 -12.07
N THR A 375 -31.48 14.20 -11.12
CA THR A 375 -30.25 14.89 -10.75
C THR A 375 -28.98 14.14 -11.12
N ILE A 376 -29.01 12.80 -11.23
CA ILE A 376 -27.84 11.98 -11.56
C ILE A 376 -28.03 11.24 -12.87
N GLY A 377 -29.22 10.69 -13.12
CA GLY A 377 -29.52 9.97 -14.34
C GLY A 377 -30.72 9.04 -14.21
N TRP A 378 -31.24 8.59 -15.35
CA TRP A 378 -32.44 7.76 -15.41
C TRP A 378 -32.11 6.27 -15.39
N PHE A 379 -31.81 5.73 -14.22
CA PHE A 379 -31.43 4.33 -14.06
C PHE A 379 -32.63 3.36 -14.05
N GLU A 380 -32.35 2.05 -13.94
CA GLU A 380 -33.39 1.00 -13.89
C GLU A 380 -34.43 1.25 -12.79
N SER A 381 -34.02 1.74 -11.63
CA SER A 381 -34.95 2.11 -10.55
C SER A 381 -35.91 3.24 -10.95
N CYS A 382 -35.47 4.18 -11.78
CA CYS A 382 -36.29 5.27 -12.30
C CYS A 382 -37.32 4.76 -13.31
N ALA A 383 -36.89 3.91 -14.23
CA ALA A 383 -37.79 3.24 -15.18
C ALA A 383 -38.81 2.32 -14.48
N ILE A 384 -38.43 1.65 -13.39
CA ILE A 384 -39.35 0.85 -12.56
C ILE A 384 -40.39 1.76 -11.88
N ARG A 385 -39.96 2.90 -11.30
CA ARG A 385 -40.87 3.88 -10.69
C ARG A 385 -41.85 4.44 -11.73
N ALA A 386 -41.38 4.71 -12.95
CA ALA A 386 -42.22 5.14 -14.06
C ALA A 386 -43.32 4.10 -14.38
N LYS A 387 -42.96 2.81 -14.45
CA LYS A 387 -43.89 1.72 -14.77
C LYS A 387 -44.88 1.37 -13.67
N LEU A 388 -44.53 1.60 -12.41
CA LEU A 388 -45.33 1.14 -11.26
C LEU A 388 -45.95 2.31 -10.49
N THR A 389 -45.13 3.19 -9.93
CA THR A 389 -45.58 4.25 -9.02
C THR A 389 -46.21 5.41 -9.77
N CYS A 390 -45.66 5.76 -10.94
CA CYS A 390 -46.07 6.89 -11.77
C CYS A 390 -46.79 6.45 -13.05
N ALA A 391 -47.41 5.26 -13.03
CA ALA A 391 -47.98 4.64 -14.21
C ALA A 391 -49.15 5.43 -14.84
N ALA A 392 -49.80 6.31 -14.07
CA ALA A 392 -50.89 7.15 -14.59
C ALA A 392 -50.35 8.33 -15.43
N GLU A 393 -49.14 8.78 -15.10
CA GLU A 393 -48.44 9.91 -15.72
C GLU A 393 -47.45 9.45 -16.80
N CYS A 394 -47.05 8.17 -16.77
CA CYS A 394 -46.09 7.56 -17.68
C CYS A 394 -46.77 6.68 -18.74
N PRO A 395 -46.57 6.95 -20.04
CA PRO A 395 -47.18 6.16 -21.12
C PRO A 395 -46.45 4.82 -21.36
N CYS A 396 -46.12 4.07 -20.30
CA CYS A 396 -45.45 2.78 -20.40
C CYS A 396 -46.45 1.69 -20.82
N GLN A 397 -46.49 1.39 -22.13
CA GLN A 397 -47.33 0.30 -22.61
C GLN A 397 -46.81 -1.05 -22.10
N GLY A 398 -47.67 -1.81 -21.40
CA GLY A 398 -47.37 -3.16 -20.94
C GLY A 398 -46.72 -3.26 -19.56
N ALA A 399 -47.19 -2.48 -18.57
CA ALA A 399 -46.97 -2.84 -17.17
C ALA A 399 -47.52 -4.26 -16.92
N PRO A 400 -46.74 -5.20 -16.34
CA PRO A 400 -47.25 -6.52 -15.96
C PRO A 400 -48.37 -6.45 -14.92
#